data_AF-A0AAD9Q5Q4-F1
#
_entry.id   AF-A0AAD9Q5Q4-F1
#
_cell.length_a   1.000
_cell.length_b   1.000
_cell.length_c   1.000
_cell.angle_alpha   90.00
_cell.angle_beta   90.00
_cell.angle_gamma   90.00
#
_symmetry.space_group_name_H-M   'P 1'
#
loop_
_entity.id
_entity.type
_entity.pdbx_description
1 polymer ?
#
loop_
_entity_poly.entity_id
_entity_poly.type
_entity_poly.pdbx_seq_one_letter_code
_entity_poly.pdbx_strand_id
1 'polypeptide(L)'
;MYSGLYRPSHKKSRRFLYEKEVQQILECQENETRKVIATLPIHDKYRASIAKASDLKETLSRLLVFGAGVCRIEVSQPNGPGYIGSGFYFGNGWVLTAAHVLRNRENVNNARFVFFSPNHEIAFQLRPRRAIIHRLLPVGRRPDYHNRDITLVKLGIQYTYGRKKNDLEEWEIDEQQLLEQFSLFDFSSLVQNRFTPTGEVEFSMRPGDPLTAIHFGGEQDAHKRFAFNAQVHEVYKQSPMKVVNFAFSLDSGASGCPVVQRVQGNWVLVGVLFGGVLHDSEESTVATVGQTLLWNQEILHHIRAGQETVEKMSTFKSYNLFVPFPERAQLLLETDVKQAADLAAQHRILIL
;
A
#
# COMPACT_ATOMS: atom_id res chain seq x y z
N MET A 1 39.19 22.53 -13.54
CA MET A 1 38.73 23.72 -12.78
C MET A 1 37.39 24.15 -13.33
N TYR A 2 36.30 23.87 -12.62
CA TYR A 2 35.04 24.62 -12.69
C TYR A 2 34.46 24.55 -11.27
N SER A 3 34.87 25.50 -10.45
CA SER A 3 34.33 25.78 -9.14
C SER A 3 32.97 26.47 -9.32
N GLY A 4 31.91 25.67 -9.42
CA GLY A 4 30.55 26.14 -9.24
C GLY A 4 30.20 26.08 -7.76
N LEU A 5 30.06 27.23 -7.13
CA LEU A 5 29.63 27.42 -5.74
C LEU A 5 28.39 26.58 -5.41
N TYR A 6 28.59 25.45 -4.75
CA TYR A 6 27.54 24.75 -4.01
C TYR A 6 27.17 25.65 -2.82
N ARG A 7 26.29 26.62 -3.04
CA ARG A 7 25.62 27.30 -1.93
C ARG A 7 24.66 26.27 -1.31
N PRO A 8 24.79 25.90 -0.03
CA PRO A 8 23.80 25.06 0.63
C PRO A 8 22.59 25.94 0.95
N SER A 9 21.72 26.17 -0.04
CA SER A 9 20.55 27.04 0.12
C SER A 9 19.32 26.22 0.52
N HIS A 10 18.82 26.52 1.72
CA HIS A 10 17.56 26.09 2.34
C HIS A 10 17.39 24.59 2.61
N LYS A 11 17.38 24.25 3.91
CA LYS A 11 17.16 22.91 4.44
C LYS A 11 15.96 22.24 3.74
N LYS A 12 16.25 21.12 3.07
CA LYS A 12 15.30 20.10 2.60
C LYS A 12 14.29 19.79 3.70
N SER A 13 13.14 20.47 3.69
CA SER A 13 12.14 20.33 4.75
C SER A 13 11.03 19.41 4.24
N ARG A 14 10.77 18.35 5.00
CA ARG A 14 9.79 17.31 4.65
C ARG A 14 8.35 17.80 4.77
N ARG A 15 7.43 17.12 4.08
CA ARG A 15 5.96 17.34 4.13
C ARG A 15 5.20 16.13 4.70
N PHE A 16 5.77 15.50 5.72
CA PHE A 16 5.16 14.41 6.48
C PHE A 16 5.53 14.57 7.95
N LEU A 17 4.79 13.91 8.85
CA LEU A 17 5.10 13.79 10.28
C LEU A 17 5.58 12.37 10.60
N TYR A 18 6.53 12.23 11.51
CA TYR A 18 6.86 10.91 12.09
C TYR A 18 5.81 10.53 13.13
N GLU A 19 5.62 9.23 13.36
CA GLU A 19 4.69 8.70 14.36
C GLU A 19 4.85 9.33 15.75
N LYS A 20 6.10 9.49 16.22
CA LYS A 20 6.41 10.15 17.50
C LYS A 20 5.94 11.60 17.55
N GLU A 21 6.00 12.32 16.43
CA GLU A 21 5.56 13.71 16.35
C GLU A 21 4.04 13.81 16.32
N VAL A 22 3.38 12.84 15.66
CA VAL A 22 1.93 12.71 15.72
C VAL A 22 1.48 12.46 17.16
N GLN A 23 2.12 11.54 17.88
CA GLN A 23 1.85 11.29 19.30
C GLN A 23 2.05 12.55 20.15
N GLN A 24 3.18 13.26 19.97
CA GLN A 24 3.46 14.51 20.68
C GLN A 24 2.38 15.59 20.46
N ILE A 25 1.88 15.74 19.22
CA ILE A 25 0.79 16.69 18.92
C ILE A 25 -0.51 16.26 19.61
N LEU A 26 -0.82 14.96 19.65
CA LEU A 26 -2.04 14.47 20.26
C LEU A 26 -2.04 14.66 21.79
N GLU A 27 -0.90 14.39 22.44
CA GLU A 27 -0.71 14.43 23.89
C GLU A 27 -0.61 15.86 24.47
N CYS A 28 -0.14 16.83 23.68
CA CYS A 28 0.02 18.20 24.18
C CYS A 28 -1.32 18.91 24.47
N GLN A 29 -1.31 19.93 25.33
CA GLN A 29 -2.52 20.74 25.56
C GLN A 29 -2.90 21.54 24.30
N GLU A 30 -4.17 21.89 24.15
CA GLU A 30 -4.69 22.56 22.94
C GLU A 30 -4.05 23.95 22.72
N ASN A 31 -3.81 24.69 23.80
CA ASN A 31 -3.10 25.97 23.80
C ASN A 31 -1.59 25.85 23.47
N GLU A 32 -1.01 24.64 23.54
CA GLU A 32 0.40 24.35 23.25
C GLU A 32 0.62 23.74 21.87
N THR A 33 -0.44 23.20 21.24
CA THR A 33 -0.36 22.51 19.94
C THR A 33 0.34 23.37 18.87
N ARG A 34 0.04 24.66 18.79
CA ARG A 34 0.70 25.58 17.85
C ARG A 34 2.20 25.76 18.13
N LYS A 35 2.60 25.74 19.40
CA LYS A 35 4.02 25.84 19.80
C LYS A 35 4.77 24.57 19.42
N VAL A 36 4.18 23.41 19.65
CA VAL A 36 4.76 22.11 19.23
C VAL A 36 4.93 22.08 17.71
N ILE A 37 3.89 22.44 16.95
CA ILE A 37 3.97 22.49 15.47
C ILE A 37 5.06 23.46 14.98
N ALA A 38 5.26 24.59 15.68
CA ALA A 38 6.25 25.59 15.32
C ALA A 38 7.70 25.07 15.35
N THR A 39 8.00 24.07 16.19
CA THR A 39 9.36 23.53 16.33
C THR A 39 9.66 22.37 15.39
N LEU A 40 8.64 21.81 14.73
CA LEU A 40 8.81 20.65 13.84
C LEU A 40 9.68 20.99 12.62
N PRO A 41 10.66 20.13 12.26
CA PRO A 41 11.55 20.35 11.12
C PRO A 41 10.87 19.93 9.79
N ILE A 42 9.75 20.59 9.49
CA ILE A 42 8.90 20.38 8.32
C ILE A 42 8.78 21.66 7.50
N HIS A 43 8.30 21.52 6.26
CA HIS A 43 8.16 22.64 5.32
C HIS A 43 7.19 23.72 5.85
N ASP A 44 7.52 25.00 5.67
CA ASP A 44 6.76 26.12 6.25
C ASP A 44 5.30 26.16 5.80
N LYS A 45 5.02 25.93 4.51
CA LYS A 45 3.63 25.84 4.02
C LYS A 45 2.89 24.65 4.63
N TYR A 46 3.57 23.53 4.84
CA TYR A 46 2.97 22.35 5.45
C TYR A 46 2.66 22.61 6.92
N ARG A 47 3.62 23.17 7.66
CA ARG A 47 3.47 23.64 9.04
C ARG A 47 2.30 24.60 9.18
N ALA A 48 2.22 25.62 8.32
CA ALA A 48 1.14 26.61 8.35
C ALA A 48 -0.23 25.98 8.08
N SER A 49 -0.30 24.97 7.20
CA SER A 49 -1.54 24.28 6.91
C SER A 49 -2.01 23.43 8.09
N ILE A 50 -1.13 22.63 8.69
CA ILE A 50 -1.50 21.80 9.84
C ILE A 50 -1.84 22.66 11.07
N ALA A 51 -1.15 23.80 11.28
CA ALA A 51 -1.45 24.72 12.38
C ALA A 51 -2.82 25.42 12.28
N LYS A 52 -3.40 25.47 11.07
CA LYS A 52 -4.72 26.08 10.79
C LYS A 52 -5.85 25.06 10.73
N ALA A 53 -5.55 23.76 10.67
CA ALA A 53 -6.56 22.71 10.59
C ALA A 53 -7.32 22.60 11.91
N SER A 54 -8.63 22.89 11.90
CA SER A 54 -9.50 22.85 13.08
C SER A 54 -9.74 21.44 13.61
N ASP A 55 -9.62 20.43 12.75
CA ASP A 55 -9.83 19.01 13.04
C ASP A 55 -8.51 18.22 13.12
N LEU A 56 -7.38 18.91 13.34
CA LEU A 56 -6.05 18.29 13.28
C LEU A 56 -5.93 17.08 14.22
N LYS A 57 -6.28 17.23 15.50
CA LYS A 57 -6.14 16.15 16.48
C LYS A 57 -7.06 14.96 16.17
N GLU A 58 -8.28 15.23 15.74
CA GLU A 58 -9.21 14.17 15.30
C GLU A 58 -8.62 13.41 14.11
N THR A 59 -8.14 14.13 13.10
CA THR A 59 -7.50 13.58 11.91
C THR A 59 -6.29 12.74 12.28
N LEU A 60 -5.35 13.29 13.05
CA LEU A 60 -4.13 12.60 13.48
C LEU A 60 -4.43 11.34 14.30
N SER A 61 -5.42 11.40 15.19
CA SER A 61 -5.85 10.23 15.98
C SER A 61 -6.38 9.11 15.08
N ARG A 62 -7.22 9.44 14.09
CA ARG A 62 -7.71 8.46 13.12
C ARG A 62 -6.60 7.88 12.26
N LEU A 63 -5.66 8.71 11.82
CA LEU A 63 -4.52 8.25 11.03
C LEU A 63 -3.62 7.30 11.82
N LEU A 64 -3.39 7.53 13.12
CA LEU A 64 -2.65 6.58 13.97
C LEU A 64 -3.34 5.19 14.00
N VAL A 65 -4.68 5.17 14.13
CA VAL A 65 -5.45 3.92 14.09
C VAL A 65 -5.25 3.23 12.73
N PHE A 66 -5.38 3.97 11.63
CA PHE A 66 -5.15 3.41 10.29
C PHE A 66 -3.72 2.92 10.11
N GLY A 67 -2.75 3.62 10.71
CA GLY A 67 -1.35 3.26 10.68
C GLY A 67 -1.04 1.89 11.28
N ALA A 68 -1.87 1.37 12.20
CA ALA A 68 -1.70 0.01 12.73
C ALA A 68 -1.90 -1.07 11.64
N GLY A 69 -2.64 -0.76 10.58
CA GLY A 69 -2.83 -1.65 9.42
C GLY A 69 -1.76 -1.51 8.34
N VAL A 70 -0.81 -0.58 8.45
CA VAL A 70 0.27 -0.38 7.47
C VAL A 70 1.50 -1.17 7.90
N CYS A 71 2.12 -1.87 6.95
CA CYS A 71 3.36 -2.61 7.19
C CYS A 71 4.53 -2.10 6.34
N ARG A 72 5.73 -2.31 6.89
CA ARG A 72 6.98 -2.30 6.15
C ARG A 72 7.19 -3.68 5.54
N ILE A 73 7.51 -3.71 4.25
CA ILE A 73 7.87 -4.93 3.53
C ILE A 73 9.38 -4.90 3.31
N GLU A 74 10.09 -5.82 3.95
CA GLU A 74 11.54 -5.98 3.80
C GLU A 74 11.80 -7.16 2.88
N VAL A 75 12.42 -6.91 1.73
CA VAL A 75 12.70 -7.95 0.74
C VAL A 75 14.19 -8.21 0.70
N SER A 76 14.59 -9.41 1.12
CA SER A 76 15.96 -9.89 0.99
C SER A 76 16.24 -10.35 -0.43
N GLN A 77 17.42 -10.04 -0.96
CA GLN A 77 17.87 -10.54 -2.27
C GLN A 77 19.05 -11.49 -2.08
N PRO A 78 19.01 -12.73 -2.63
CA PRO A 78 20.10 -13.69 -2.46
C PRO A 78 21.46 -13.20 -2.99
N ASN A 79 21.44 -12.35 -4.03
CA ASN A 79 22.63 -11.89 -4.74
C ASN A 79 22.75 -10.36 -4.80
N GLY A 80 22.15 -9.63 -3.85
CA GLY A 80 22.12 -8.18 -3.90
C GLY A 80 21.67 -7.51 -2.60
N PRO A 81 21.70 -6.17 -2.54
CA PRO A 81 21.14 -5.44 -1.42
C PRO A 81 19.62 -5.68 -1.35
N GLY A 82 19.13 -5.96 -0.15
CA GLY A 82 17.69 -5.96 0.10
C GLY A 82 17.08 -4.58 -0.14
N TYR A 83 15.76 -4.52 -0.25
CA TYR A 83 15.03 -3.26 -0.40
C TYR A 83 13.79 -3.24 0.47
N ILE A 84 13.27 -2.03 0.68
CA ILE A 84 12.06 -1.80 1.50
C ILE A 84 10.94 -1.28 0.60
N GLY A 85 9.73 -1.77 0.85
CA GLY A 85 8.48 -1.20 0.37
C GLY A 85 7.47 -1.00 1.50
N SER A 86 6.30 -0.46 1.16
CA SER A 86 5.17 -0.34 2.07
C SER A 86 4.01 -1.23 1.58
N GLY A 87 3.19 -1.68 2.50
CA GLY A 87 1.93 -2.37 2.21
C GLY A 87 0.92 -2.12 3.31
N PHE A 88 -0.28 -2.66 3.16
CA PHE A 88 -1.31 -2.53 4.18
C PHE A 88 -2.24 -3.74 4.23
N TYR A 89 -2.76 -4.01 5.42
CA TYR A 89 -3.70 -5.09 5.69
C TYR A 89 -5.06 -4.81 5.05
N PHE A 90 -5.61 -5.81 4.36
CA PHE A 90 -6.81 -5.71 3.54
C PHE A 90 -7.68 -6.97 3.69
N GLY A 91 -8.11 -7.23 4.92
CA GLY A 91 -9.04 -8.31 5.28
C GLY A 91 -8.44 -9.72 5.18
N ASN A 92 -8.92 -10.62 6.03
CA ASN A 92 -8.67 -12.07 5.96
C ASN A 92 -7.19 -12.48 5.74
N GLY A 93 -6.23 -11.79 6.37
CA GLY A 93 -4.80 -12.11 6.19
C GLY A 93 -4.16 -11.55 4.92
N TRP A 94 -4.87 -10.81 4.08
CA TRP A 94 -4.30 -10.24 2.86
C TRP A 94 -3.55 -8.94 3.15
N VAL A 95 -2.36 -8.81 2.57
CA VAL A 95 -1.60 -7.56 2.52
C VAL A 95 -1.52 -7.10 1.09
N LEU A 96 -1.92 -5.86 0.85
CA LEU A 96 -1.89 -5.24 -0.46
C LEU A 96 -0.66 -4.32 -0.59
N THR A 97 -0.01 -4.36 -1.76
CA THR A 97 1.12 -3.48 -2.11
C THR A 97 1.18 -3.24 -3.63
N ALA A 98 2.10 -2.38 -4.07
CA ALA A 98 2.39 -2.19 -5.48
C ALA A 98 3.21 -3.37 -6.02
N ALA A 99 2.92 -3.83 -7.24
CA ALA A 99 3.54 -5.05 -7.77
C ALA A 99 5.05 -4.94 -7.99
N HIS A 100 5.60 -3.74 -8.20
CA HIS A 100 7.05 -3.57 -8.28
C HIS A 100 7.77 -3.76 -6.94
N VAL A 101 7.03 -3.75 -5.81
CA VAL A 101 7.54 -4.14 -4.49
C VAL A 101 7.68 -5.66 -4.40
N LEU A 102 6.69 -6.43 -4.86
CA LEU A 102 6.69 -7.89 -4.86
C LEU A 102 6.29 -8.43 -6.23
N ARG A 103 7.29 -8.62 -7.09
CA ARG A 103 7.11 -8.79 -8.55
C ARG A 103 6.95 -10.24 -8.98
N ASN A 104 7.55 -11.14 -8.20
CA ASN A 104 7.71 -12.54 -8.54
C ASN A 104 7.75 -13.40 -7.27
N ARG A 105 7.72 -14.72 -7.46
CA ARG A 105 7.71 -15.70 -6.37
C ARG A 105 8.92 -15.58 -5.44
N GLU A 106 10.11 -15.29 -5.99
CA GLU A 106 11.32 -15.13 -5.19
C GLU A 106 11.20 -13.93 -4.24
N ASN A 107 10.71 -12.78 -4.71
CA ASN A 107 10.49 -11.62 -3.85
C ASN A 107 9.45 -11.91 -2.77
N VAL A 108 8.35 -12.60 -3.12
CA VAL A 108 7.30 -12.96 -2.16
C VAL A 108 7.84 -13.88 -1.06
N ASN A 109 8.62 -14.90 -1.43
CA ASN A 109 9.18 -15.85 -0.45
C ASN A 109 10.27 -15.22 0.43
N ASN A 110 10.97 -14.21 -0.08
CA ASN A 110 12.01 -13.49 0.64
C ASN A 110 11.52 -12.20 1.31
N ALA A 111 10.20 -12.00 1.39
CA ALA A 111 9.60 -10.84 2.04
C ALA A 111 9.25 -11.12 3.51
N ARG A 112 9.71 -10.22 4.38
CA ARG A 112 9.24 -10.07 5.77
C ARG A 112 8.23 -8.92 5.83
N PHE A 113 7.14 -9.12 6.56
CA PHE A 113 6.12 -8.08 6.76
C PHE A 113 6.15 -7.64 8.21
N VAL A 114 6.41 -6.36 8.45
CA VAL A 114 6.57 -5.80 9.79
C VAL A 114 5.53 -4.72 10.02
N PHE A 115 4.61 -4.97 10.95
CA PHE A 115 3.63 -4.01 11.42
C PHE A 115 4.13 -3.37 12.71
N PHE A 116 3.88 -2.07 12.85
CA PHE A 116 4.19 -1.32 14.06
C PHE A 116 2.89 -0.83 14.66
N SER A 117 2.41 -1.57 15.65
CA SER A 117 1.34 -1.13 16.54
C SER A 117 1.96 -0.18 17.59
N PRO A 118 1.21 0.76 18.20
CA PRO A 118 1.78 1.79 19.09
C PRO A 118 2.75 1.30 20.17
N ASN A 119 2.66 0.02 20.58
CA ASN A 119 3.51 -0.59 21.60
C ASN A 119 4.23 -1.88 21.16
N HIS A 120 4.01 -2.38 19.94
CA HIS A 120 4.51 -3.69 19.53
C HIS A 120 4.96 -3.70 18.06
N GLU A 121 6.10 -4.33 17.81
CA GLU A 121 6.48 -4.79 16.48
C GLU A 121 5.90 -6.18 16.25
N ILE A 122 5.15 -6.36 15.18
CA ILE A 122 4.61 -7.66 14.76
C ILE A 122 5.26 -8.01 13.44
N ALA A 123 6.05 -9.09 13.44
CA ALA A 123 6.83 -9.49 12.28
C ALA A 123 6.40 -10.86 11.76
N PHE A 124 5.93 -10.89 10.52
CA PHE A 124 5.67 -12.10 9.76
C PHE A 124 6.92 -12.47 8.97
N GLN A 125 7.48 -13.63 9.28
CA GLN A 125 8.81 -14.06 8.80
C GLN A 125 8.80 -14.46 7.32
N LEU A 126 9.99 -14.65 6.75
CA LEU A 126 10.13 -15.13 5.37
C LEU A 126 9.55 -16.55 5.28
N ARG A 127 8.53 -16.72 4.44
CA ARG A 127 7.79 -17.98 4.29
C ARG A 127 7.36 -18.16 2.83
N PRO A 128 7.14 -19.40 2.36
CA PRO A 128 6.50 -19.64 1.07
C PRO A 128 5.04 -19.16 1.13
N ARG A 129 4.77 -17.97 0.58
CA ARG A 129 3.44 -17.34 0.64
C ARG A 129 2.73 -17.37 -0.69
N ARG A 130 1.42 -17.51 -0.67
CA ARG A 130 0.57 -17.22 -1.82
C ARG A 130 0.49 -15.72 -2.05
N ALA A 131 0.59 -15.36 -3.32
CA ALA A 131 0.31 -14.01 -3.73
C ALA A 131 -0.45 -13.99 -5.05
N ILE A 132 -1.26 -12.96 -5.24
CA ILE A 132 -1.91 -12.67 -6.51
C ILE A 132 -1.42 -11.33 -7.02
N ILE A 133 -1.15 -11.23 -8.32
CA ILE A 133 -0.87 -9.97 -8.99
C ILE A 133 -2.02 -9.69 -9.93
N HIS A 134 -2.74 -8.62 -9.69
CA HIS A 134 -3.72 -8.11 -10.64
C HIS A 134 -3.01 -7.21 -11.66
N ARG A 135 -3.04 -7.63 -12.93
CA ARG A 135 -2.43 -6.89 -14.04
C ARG A 135 -3.43 -5.93 -14.66
N LEU A 136 -3.14 -4.64 -14.56
CA LEU A 136 -4.00 -3.57 -15.06
C LEU A 136 -3.83 -3.36 -16.56
N LEU A 137 -2.60 -3.48 -17.06
CA LEU A 137 -2.31 -3.35 -18.49
C LEU A 137 -2.55 -4.69 -19.22
N PRO A 138 -3.02 -4.66 -20.49
CA PRO A 138 -3.26 -5.87 -21.26
C PRO A 138 -1.99 -6.71 -21.45
N VAL A 139 -2.21 -8.02 -21.68
CA VAL A 139 -1.19 -9.09 -21.68
C VAL A 139 -0.10 -8.80 -22.72
N GLY A 140 1.18 -8.90 -22.33
CA GLY A 140 2.32 -8.75 -23.25
C GLY A 140 3.59 -8.13 -22.67
N ARG A 141 3.54 -7.57 -21.45
CA ARG A 141 4.71 -7.00 -20.76
C ARG A 141 4.95 -7.67 -19.39
N ARG A 142 6.22 -7.78 -18.99
CA ARG A 142 6.61 -8.23 -17.64
C ARG A 142 6.30 -7.11 -16.62
N PRO A 143 5.89 -7.42 -15.38
CA PRO A 143 5.79 -6.45 -14.29
C PRO A 143 7.09 -5.65 -14.12
N ASP A 144 7.04 -4.33 -14.33
CA ASP A 144 8.13 -3.40 -14.07
C ASP A 144 7.61 -2.15 -13.34
N TYR A 145 8.48 -1.16 -13.08
CA TYR A 145 8.14 0.08 -12.38
C TYR A 145 7.21 1.02 -13.16
N HIS A 146 6.98 0.73 -14.45
CA HIS A 146 6.00 1.43 -15.28
C HIS A 146 4.61 0.81 -15.14
N ASN A 147 4.52 -0.46 -14.76
CA ASN A 147 3.24 -1.12 -14.57
C ASN A 147 2.65 -0.74 -13.21
N ARG A 148 1.40 -0.29 -13.23
CA ARG A 148 0.65 0.12 -12.03
C ARG A 148 -0.02 -1.07 -11.32
N ASP A 149 0.46 -2.28 -11.57
CA ASP A 149 -0.13 -3.52 -11.09
C ASP A 149 -0.09 -3.59 -9.56
N ILE A 150 -1.03 -4.34 -8.98
CA ILE A 150 -1.14 -4.54 -7.53
C ILE A 150 -0.80 -5.98 -7.19
N THR A 151 -0.05 -6.18 -6.10
CA THR A 151 0.17 -7.50 -5.50
C THR A 151 -0.59 -7.62 -4.18
N LEU A 152 -1.28 -8.73 -3.98
CA LEU A 152 -1.82 -9.13 -2.68
C LEU A 152 -1.09 -10.38 -2.20
N VAL A 153 -0.66 -10.39 -0.95
CA VAL A 153 0.06 -11.51 -0.33
C VAL A 153 -0.75 -12.04 0.85
N LYS A 154 -0.83 -13.37 0.98
CA LYS A 154 -1.55 -14.02 2.08
C LYS A 154 -0.61 -14.25 3.28
N LEU A 155 -0.98 -13.68 4.41
CA LEU A 155 -0.45 -13.98 5.74
C LEU A 155 -1.34 -15.01 6.45
N GLY A 156 -0.78 -15.74 7.42
CA GLY A 156 -1.50 -16.77 8.16
C GLY A 156 -1.79 -17.99 7.29
N ILE A 157 -3.01 -18.52 7.39
CA ILE A 157 -3.46 -19.65 6.58
C ILE A 157 -3.47 -19.28 5.09
N GLN A 158 -2.82 -20.08 4.26
CA GLN A 158 -2.59 -19.75 2.85
C GLN A 158 -3.80 -20.01 1.93
N TYR A 159 -4.66 -20.98 2.27
CA TYR A 159 -5.90 -21.31 1.57
C TYR A 159 -6.78 -22.19 2.48
N THR A 160 -8.09 -22.23 2.21
CA THR A 160 -9.08 -22.83 3.12
C THR A 160 -9.87 -23.98 2.51
N TYR A 161 -10.17 -23.95 1.20
CA TYR A 161 -11.09 -24.91 0.60
C TYR A 161 -10.54 -26.35 0.64
N GLY A 162 -11.35 -27.25 1.22
CA GLY A 162 -11.04 -28.69 1.29
C GLY A 162 -9.88 -29.08 2.22
N ARG A 163 -9.18 -28.11 2.82
CA ARG A 163 -8.02 -28.38 3.68
C ARG A 163 -8.47 -28.74 5.10
N LYS A 164 -8.04 -29.88 5.63
CA LYS A 164 -8.36 -30.26 7.01
C LYS A 164 -7.47 -29.45 7.96
N LYS A 165 -7.97 -29.22 9.18
CA LYS A 165 -7.22 -28.50 10.23
C LYS A 165 -5.84 -29.13 10.51
N ASN A 166 -5.74 -30.45 10.42
CA ASN A 166 -4.50 -31.20 10.65
C ASN A 166 -3.53 -31.15 9.45
N ASP A 167 -3.96 -30.63 8.30
CA ASP A 167 -3.14 -30.46 7.10
C ASP A 167 -2.49 -29.05 7.04
N LEU A 168 -2.72 -28.21 8.05
CA LEU A 168 -2.10 -26.90 8.18
C LEU A 168 -0.65 -27.04 8.66
N GLU A 169 0.26 -26.28 8.06
CA GLU A 169 1.64 -26.24 8.55
C GLU A 169 1.69 -25.44 9.86
N GLU A 170 2.57 -25.83 10.79
CA GLU A 170 2.69 -25.21 12.12
C GLU A 170 2.86 -23.68 12.03
N TRP A 171 3.69 -23.22 11.09
CA TRP A 171 3.91 -21.79 10.90
C TRP A 171 2.69 -21.03 10.38
N GLU A 172 1.78 -21.67 9.63
CA GLU A 172 0.53 -21.03 9.19
C GLU A 172 -0.40 -20.81 10.38
N ILE A 173 -0.43 -21.77 11.30
CA ILE A 173 -1.21 -21.70 12.53
C ILE A 173 -0.66 -20.59 13.43
N ASP A 174 0.65 -20.54 13.62
CA ASP A 174 1.32 -19.50 14.43
C ASP A 174 1.06 -18.10 13.87
N GLU A 175 1.19 -17.92 12.55
CA GLU A 175 0.91 -16.63 11.90
C GLU A 175 -0.57 -16.25 11.96
N GLN A 176 -1.48 -17.22 11.87
CA GLN A 176 -2.91 -16.96 12.00
C GLN A 176 -3.24 -16.49 13.43
N GLN A 177 -2.65 -17.11 14.44
CA GLN A 177 -2.79 -16.66 15.83
C GLN A 177 -2.22 -15.25 16.03
N LEU A 178 -1.07 -14.95 15.42
CA LEU A 178 -0.51 -13.59 15.43
C LEU A 178 -1.46 -12.56 14.80
N LEU A 179 -2.09 -12.87 13.67
CA LEU A 179 -3.09 -11.98 13.06
C LEU A 179 -4.31 -11.74 13.98
N GLU A 180 -4.78 -12.79 14.65
CA GLU A 180 -5.95 -12.73 15.53
C GLU A 180 -5.67 -11.98 16.83
N GLN A 181 -4.44 -12.06 17.36
CA GLN A 181 -4.04 -11.40 18.59
C GLN A 181 -3.94 -9.87 18.46
N PHE A 182 -3.49 -9.37 17.30
CA PHE A 182 -3.04 -7.98 17.19
C PHE A 182 -4.01 -7.00 16.52
N SER A 183 -5.23 -7.43 16.16
CA SER A 183 -6.31 -6.58 15.62
C SER A 183 -5.82 -5.44 14.71
N LEU A 184 -5.15 -5.82 13.61
CA LEU A 184 -4.64 -4.87 12.63
C LEU A 184 -5.80 -4.07 12.02
N PHE A 185 -5.59 -2.79 11.74
CA PHE A 185 -6.61 -1.99 11.07
C PHE A 185 -6.85 -2.52 9.66
N ASP A 186 -8.08 -2.93 9.37
CA ASP A 186 -8.47 -3.45 8.07
C ASP A 186 -8.90 -2.32 7.13
N PHE A 187 -8.05 -2.01 6.14
CA PHE A 187 -8.36 -1.00 5.13
C PHE A 187 -9.50 -1.40 4.20
N SER A 188 -9.91 -2.68 4.15
CA SER A 188 -11.11 -3.11 3.41
C SER A 188 -12.37 -2.42 3.96
N SER A 189 -12.38 -2.06 5.25
CA SER A 189 -13.47 -1.32 5.89
C SER A 189 -13.63 0.13 5.38
N LEU A 190 -12.59 0.69 4.76
CA LEU A 190 -12.61 2.04 4.18
C LEU A 190 -13.02 2.05 2.70
N VAL A 191 -13.32 0.89 2.12
CA VAL A 191 -13.74 0.76 0.72
C VAL A 191 -15.22 1.11 0.59
N GLN A 192 -15.51 2.09 -0.27
CA GLN A 192 -16.88 2.48 -0.58
C GLN A 192 -17.35 1.88 -1.91
N ASN A 193 -18.43 1.09 -1.88
CA ASN A 193 -18.99 0.41 -3.05
C ASN A 193 -19.50 1.38 -4.14
N ARG A 194 -19.69 2.66 -3.80
CA ARG A 194 -20.14 3.71 -4.74
C ARG A 194 -19.06 4.76 -5.02
N PHE A 195 -17.81 4.53 -4.60
CA PHE A 195 -16.74 5.46 -4.92
C PHE A 195 -16.48 5.50 -6.42
N THR A 196 -16.62 6.68 -7.00
CA THR A 196 -16.25 6.96 -8.39
C THR A 196 -15.07 7.91 -8.37
N PRO A 197 -13.97 7.64 -9.07
CA PRO A 197 -12.81 8.50 -8.92
C PRO A 197 -13.01 9.92 -9.48
N THR A 198 -14.03 10.11 -10.32
CA THR A 198 -14.47 11.42 -10.82
C THR A 198 -15.97 11.37 -11.12
N GLY A 199 -16.77 12.30 -10.62
CA GLY A 199 -18.20 12.40 -10.92
C GLY A 199 -18.94 13.32 -9.94
N GLU A 200 -20.23 13.56 -10.18
CA GLU A 200 -21.14 14.25 -9.24
C GLU A 200 -21.89 13.25 -8.33
N VAL A 201 -21.27 12.11 -8.03
CA VAL A 201 -21.84 11.07 -7.17
C VAL A 201 -21.39 11.32 -5.73
N GLU A 202 -22.20 10.87 -4.75
CA GLU A 202 -22.00 11.05 -3.31
C GLU A 202 -20.54 10.80 -2.84
N PHE A 203 -19.87 9.77 -3.38
CA PHE A 203 -18.48 9.45 -3.08
C PHE A 203 -17.60 9.61 -4.32
N SER A 204 -17.03 10.80 -4.50
CA SER A 204 -16.00 11.07 -5.50
C SER A 204 -14.90 11.93 -4.93
N MET A 205 -13.68 11.81 -5.46
CA MET A 205 -12.63 12.78 -5.14
C MET A 205 -13.10 14.18 -5.56
N ARG A 206 -12.95 15.15 -4.66
CA ARG A 206 -13.23 16.55 -4.96
C ARG A 206 -11.93 17.31 -5.12
N PRO A 207 -11.81 18.19 -6.14
CA PRO A 207 -10.71 19.15 -6.19
C PRO A 207 -10.67 19.95 -4.88
N GLY A 208 -9.54 19.88 -4.17
CA GLY A 208 -9.32 20.56 -2.88
C GLY A 208 -9.47 19.68 -1.63
N ASP A 209 -10.10 18.51 -1.71
CA ASP A 209 -10.16 17.60 -0.57
C ASP A 209 -8.77 16.98 -0.32
N PRO A 210 -8.21 17.08 0.90
CA PRO A 210 -6.85 16.65 1.19
C PRO A 210 -6.67 15.13 1.10
N LEU A 211 -5.64 14.70 0.37
CA LEU A 211 -5.18 13.30 0.39
C LEU A 211 -4.23 13.05 1.56
N THR A 212 -4.24 11.81 2.05
CA THR A 212 -3.33 11.32 3.08
C THR A 212 -2.72 9.98 2.69
N ALA A 213 -1.41 9.84 2.91
CA ALA A 213 -0.65 8.60 2.80
C ALA A 213 0.03 8.28 4.14
N ILE A 214 0.11 6.98 4.46
CA ILE A 214 0.76 6.46 5.67
C ILE A 214 1.81 5.45 5.22
N HIS A 215 3.10 5.67 5.48
CA HIS A 215 4.18 4.87 4.87
C HIS A 215 5.41 4.69 5.78
N PHE A 216 6.33 3.81 5.38
CA PHE A 216 7.59 3.55 6.10
C PHE A 216 8.86 4.06 5.40
N GLY A 217 8.76 4.58 4.17
CA GLY A 217 9.90 4.81 3.26
C GLY A 217 11.19 5.39 3.88
N GLY A 218 12.36 5.09 3.33
CA GLY A 218 13.70 5.46 3.81
C GLY A 218 14.40 4.30 4.51
N GLU A 219 15.69 4.10 4.24
CA GLU A 219 16.46 2.96 4.78
C GLU A 219 16.88 3.13 6.25
N GLN A 220 16.91 4.38 6.74
CA GLN A 220 17.58 4.73 8.01
C GLN A 220 16.64 4.89 9.20
N ASP A 221 15.32 4.81 9.01
CA ASP A 221 14.37 5.06 10.12
C ASP A 221 13.16 4.12 10.08
N ALA A 222 12.97 3.36 11.16
CA ALA A 222 11.91 2.38 11.32
C ALA A 222 10.54 2.99 11.64
N HIS A 223 10.46 4.30 11.78
CA HIS A 223 9.24 4.99 12.17
C HIS A 223 8.26 5.20 11.01
N LYS A 224 6.98 4.99 11.30
CA LYS A 224 5.89 5.28 10.38
C LYS A 224 5.81 6.80 10.12
N ARG A 225 5.47 7.15 8.89
CA ARG A 225 5.38 8.53 8.39
C ARG A 225 3.96 8.80 7.91
N PHE A 226 3.45 9.96 8.28
CA PHE A 226 2.10 10.44 8.02
C PHE A 226 2.18 11.68 7.14
N ALA A 227 1.94 11.51 5.85
CA ALA A 227 1.86 12.59 4.88
C ALA A 227 0.38 12.88 4.62
N PHE A 228 -0.18 13.93 5.21
CA PHE A 228 -1.59 14.29 5.02
C PHE A 228 -1.72 15.66 4.38
N ASN A 229 -2.92 16.03 3.97
CA ASN A 229 -3.17 17.34 3.36
C ASN A 229 -2.38 17.61 2.08
N ALA A 230 -2.17 16.59 1.26
CA ALA A 230 -1.71 16.80 -0.12
C ALA A 230 -2.87 17.21 -1.02
N GLN A 231 -2.57 18.12 -1.93
CA GLN A 231 -3.50 18.53 -2.98
C GLN A 231 -3.36 17.62 -4.19
N VAL A 232 -4.50 17.32 -4.80
CA VAL A 232 -4.58 16.66 -6.11
C VAL A 232 -4.23 17.69 -7.18
N HIS A 233 -3.27 17.35 -8.04
CA HIS A 233 -2.83 18.24 -9.12
C HIS A 233 -3.47 17.86 -10.45
N GLU A 234 -3.53 16.57 -10.75
CA GLU A 234 -4.00 16.09 -12.05
C GLU A 234 -4.66 14.72 -11.88
N VAL A 235 -5.77 14.51 -12.58
CA VAL A 235 -6.48 13.23 -12.62
C VAL A 235 -6.48 12.72 -14.06
N TYR A 236 -5.76 11.63 -14.31
CA TYR A 236 -5.72 10.97 -15.60
C TYR A 236 -6.95 10.09 -15.80
N LYS A 237 -7.80 10.49 -16.77
CA LYS A 237 -9.05 9.80 -17.11
C LYS A 237 -8.97 8.93 -18.38
N GLN A 238 -7.88 9.02 -19.14
CA GLN A 238 -7.79 8.36 -20.47
C GLN A 238 -7.52 6.86 -20.41
N SER A 239 -7.14 6.32 -19.25
CA SER A 239 -7.03 4.88 -19.02
C SER A 239 -8.32 4.37 -18.36
N PRO A 240 -8.81 3.15 -18.70
CA PRO A 240 -9.92 2.51 -17.96
C PRO A 240 -9.61 2.45 -16.45
N MET A 241 -8.33 2.33 -16.12
CA MET A 241 -7.78 2.46 -14.76
C MET A 241 -7.34 3.90 -14.52
N LYS A 242 -8.08 4.63 -13.69
CA LYS A 242 -7.81 6.05 -13.39
C LYS A 242 -6.60 6.19 -12.45
N VAL A 243 -5.75 7.17 -12.73
CA VAL A 243 -4.56 7.48 -11.93
C VAL A 243 -4.60 8.95 -11.52
N VAL A 244 -4.11 9.26 -10.32
CA VAL A 244 -4.00 10.63 -9.80
C VAL A 244 -2.55 10.99 -9.53
N ASN A 245 -2.17 12.20 -9.90
CA ASN A 245 -0.97 12.86 -9.43
C ASN A 245 -1.28 13.75 -8.22
N PHE A 246 -0.45 13.64 -7.19
CA PHE A 246 -0.44 14.51 -6.02
C PHE A 246 0.99 14.81 -5.61
N ALA A 247 1.20 15.89 -4.87
CA ALA A 247 2.51 16.25 -4.33
C ALA A 247 2.60 15.90 -2.84
N PHE A 248 3.08 14.68 -2.55
CA PHE A 248 3.61 14.37 -1.22
C PHE A 248 5.13 14.58 -1.20
N SER A 249 5.70 14.81 -0.01
CA SER A 249 7.13 14.57 0.20
C SER A 249 7.26 13.11 0.61
N LEU A 250 7.68 12.23 -0.29
CA LEU A 250 7.80 10.79 -0.01
C LEU A 250 9.25 10.35 -0.16
N ASP A 251 9.66 9.51 0.78
CA ASP A 251 10.94 8.83 0.74
C ASP A 251 10.86 7.55 -0.11
N SER A 252 12.01 7.08 -0.60
CA SER A 252 12.12 5.77 -1.27
C SER A 252 11.51 4.67 -0.40
N GLY A 253 10.77 3.72 -0.98
CA GLY A 253 10.09 2.67 -0.20
C GLY A 253 8.68 3.02 0.30
N ALA A 254 8.17 4.23 0.01
CA ALA A 254 6.75 4.56 0.23
C ALA A 254 5.78 3.84 -0.74
N SER A 255 6.29 3.25 -1.83
CA SER A 255 5.47 2.51 -2.80
C SER A 255 4.68 1.38 -2.13
N GLY A 256 3.41 1.24 -2.54
CA GLY A 256 2.46 0.26 -2.04
C GLY A 256 1.69 0.71 -0.80
N CYS A 257 1.95 1.91 -0.27
CA CYS A 257 1.20 2.44 0.86
C CYS A 257 -0.26 2.80 0.49
N PRO A 258 -1.18 2.79 1.47
CA PRO A 258 -2.55 3.22 1.24
C PRO A 258 -2.62 4.74 1.10
N VAL A 259 -3.50 5.20 0.21
CA VAL A 259 -3.91 6.61 0.13
C VAL A 259 -5.37 6.73 0.50
N VAL A 260 -5.67 7.55 1.50
CA VAL A 260 -7.01 7.79 2.04
C VAL A 260 -7.39 9.26 1.92
N GLN A 261 -8.68 9.54 1.92
CA GLN A 261 -9.25 10.88 1.87
C GLN A 261 -10.45 10.97 2.82
N ARG A 262 -10.66 12.15 3.40
CA ARG A 262 -11.90 12.47 4.13
C ARG A 262 -12.89 13.08 3.14
N VAL A 263 -13.94 12.35 2.79
CA VAL A 263 -15.01 12.77 1.85
C VAL A 263 -16.32 12.88 2.62
N GLN A 264 -16.89 14.08 2.69
CA GLN A 264 -18.14 14.35 3.43
C GLN A 264 -18.12 13.82 4.88
N GLY A 265 -16.97 13.99 5.56
CA GLY A 265 -16.77 13.52 6.94
C GLY A 265 -16.36 12.04 7.08
N ASN A 266 -16.50 11.22 6.03
CA ASN A 266 -16.14 9.81 6.04
C ASN A 266 -14.72 9.57 5.49
N TRP A 267 -13.98 8.66 6.10
CA TRP A 267 -12.69 8.21 5.56
C TRP A 267 -12.89 7.16 4.48
N VAL A 268 -12.24 7.35 3.34
CA VAL A 268 -12.33 6.47 2.19
C VAL A 268 -10.93 6.08 1.74
N LEU A 269 -10.71 4.80 1.45
CA LEU A 269 -9.52 4.33 0.76
C LEU A 269 -9.62 4.71 -0.72
N VAL A 270 -8.78 5.64 -1.15
CA VAL A 270 -8.78 6.21 -2.51
C VAL A 270 -7.90 5.40 -3.44
N GLY A 271 -6.80 4.84 -2.95
CA GLY A 271 -5.95 4.03 -3.81
C GLY A 271 -4.69 3.48 -3.15
N VAL A 272 -3.82 2.97 -4.01
CA VAL A 272 -2.49 2.45 -3.66
C VAL A 272 -1.45 3.35 -4.30
N LEU A 273 -0.42 3.70 -3.54
CA LEU A 273 0.64 4.59 -4.01
C LEU A 273 1.68 3.87 -4.87
N PHE A 274 2.05 4.51 -5.97
CA PHE A 274 3.11 4.15 -6.89
C PHE A 274 4.14 5.28 -6.95
N GLY A 275 5.40 4.91 -7.22
CA GLY A 275 6.41 5.89 -7.58
C GLY A 275 5.98 6.66 -8.83
N GLY A 276 5.93 7.99 -8.72
CA GLY A 276 5.71 8.87 -9.87
C GLY A 276 6.99 9.60 -10.27
N VAL A 277 6.86 10.51 -11.23
CA VAL A 277 7.99 11.28 -11.77
C VAL A 277 8.42 12.31 -10.72
N LEU A 278 9.73 12.38 -10.45
CA LEU A 278 10.31 13.48 -9.68
C LEU A 278 10.12 14.77 -10.48
N HIS A 279 9.33 15.69 -9.95
CA HIS A 279 9.29 17.06 -10.46
C HIS A 279 10.10 17.94 -9.52
N ASP A 280 11.13 18.58 -10.06
CA ASP A 280 11.70 19.76 -9.42
C ASP A 280 10.62 20.83 -9.44
N SER A 281 9.96 21.03 -8.30
CA SER A 281 9.08 22.19 -8.15
C SER A 281 9.96 23.44 -8.08
N GLU A 282 9.50 24.54 -8.69
CA GLU A 282 10.19 25.85 -8.67
C GLU A 282 10.51 26.34 -7.23
N GLU A 283 9.89 25.75 -6.20
CA GLU A 283 10.00 26.15 -4.80
C GLU A 283 11.11 25.42 -4.01
N SER A 284 12.18 24.92 -4.64
CA SER A 284 13.37 24.33 -3.97
C SER A 284 13.07 23.13 -3.04
N THR A 285 11.85 22.59 -3.08
CA THR A 285 11.48 21.33 -2.44
C THR A 285 11.29 20.29 -3.55
N VAL A 286 12.04 19.19 -3.47
CA VAL A 286 11.75 18.00 -4.26
C VAL A 286 10.41 17.46 -3.76
N ALA A 287 9.33 17.89 -4.38
CA ALA A 287 8.02 17.27 -4.20
C ALA A 287 8.01 16.07 -5.12
N THR A 288 8.21 14.87 -4.57
CA THR A 288 7.97 13.65 -5.33
C THR A 288 6.50 13.64 -5.71
N VAL A 289 6.17 13.84 -6.99
CA VAL A 289 4.81 13.64 -7.45
C VAL A 289 4.57 12.15 -7.37
N GLY A 290 3.82 11.72 -6.36
CA GLY A 290 3.39 10.34 -6.25
C GLY A 290 2.22 10.12 -7.20
N GLN A 291 2.10 8.88 -7.65
CA GLN A 291 0.92 8.45 -8.40
C GLN A 291 0.11 7.50 -7.54
N THR A 292 -1.20 7.60 -7.62
CA THR A 292 -2.09 6.64 -6.97
C THR A 292 -2.98 6.01 -8.01
N LEU A 293 -2.97 4.67 -8.04
CA LEU A 293 -4.00 3.94 -8.73
C LEU A 293 -5.29 4.07 -7.93
N LEU A 294 -6.32 4.60 -8.57
CA LEU A 294 -7.60 4.84 -7.91
C LEU A 294 -8.38 3.55 -7.77
N TRP A 295 -8.88 3.30 -6.57
CA TRP A 295 -9.87 2.27 -6.33
C TRP A 295 -11.14 2.56 -7.14
N ASN A 296 -11.65 1.53 -7.79
CA ASN A 296 -12.95 1.53 -8.44
C ASN A 296 -13.58 0.14 -8.30
N GLN A 297 -14.85 0.01 -8.71
CA GLN A 297 -15.57 -1.27 -8.61
C GLN A 297 -14.96 -2.38 -9.47
N GLU A 298 -14.34 -2.05 -10.60
CA GLU A 298 -13.70 -3.01 -11.49
C GLU A 298 -12.48 -3.66 -10.82
N ILE A 299 -11.56 -2.87 -10.25
CA ILE A 299 -10.39 -3.38 -9.52
C ILE A 299 -10.83 -4.24 -8.33
N LEU A 300 -11.84 -3.79 -7.57
CA LEU A 300 -12.35 -4.55 -6.43
C LEU A 300 -12.94 -5.90 -6.87
N HIS A 301 -13.66 -5.92 -7.99
CA HIS A 301 -14.20 -7.14 -8.56
C HIS A 301 -13.08 -8.12 -8.96
N HIS A 302 -12.04 -7.64 -9.64
CA HIS A 302 -10.88 -8.47 -10.00
C HIS A 302 -10.12 -9.00 -8.78
N ILE A 303 -9.92 -8.16 -7.75
CA ILE A 303 -9.23 -8.57 -6.52
C ILE A 303 -10.04 -9.64 -5.78
N ARG A 304 -11.35 -9.45 -5.62
CA ARG A 304 -12.23 -10.45 -4.99
C ARG A 304 -12.20 -11.78 -5.73
N ALA A 305 -12.26 -11.74 -7.06
CA ALA A 305 -12.15 -12.95 -7.88
C ALA A 305 -10.82 -13.68 -7.66
N GLY A 306 -9.71 -12.95 -7.50
CA GLY A 306 -8.40 -13.52 -7.21
C GLY A 306 -8.27 -14.11 -5.81
N GLN A 307 -8.85 -13.46 -4.81
CA GLN A 307 -8.91 -13.99 -3.45
C GLN A 307 -9.73 -15.29 -3.43
N GLU A 308 -10.91 -15.30 -4.06
CA GLU A 308 -11.77 -16.48 -4.19
C GLU A 308 -11.05 -17.61 -4.96
N THR A 309 -10.30 -17.26 -5.99
CA THR A 309 -9.48 -18.21 -6.76
C THR A 309 -8.47 -18.93 -5.86
N VAL A 310 -7.73 -18.18 -5.04
CA VAL A 310 -6.73 -18.76 -4.13
C VAL A 310 -7.39 -19.56 -3.02
N GLU A 311 -8.50 -19.07 -2.46
CA GLU A 311 -9.22 -19.76 -1.39
C GLU A 311 -9.74 -21.13 -1.83
N LYS A 312 -10.12 -21.28 -3.11
CA LYS A 312 -10.60 -22.54 -3.72
C LYS A 312 -9.51 -23.53 -4.11
N MET A 313 -8.23 -23.19 -3.97
CA MET A 313 -7.15 -24.12 -4.35
C MET A 313 -7.02 -25.28 -3.36
N SER A 314 -6.85 -26.50 -3.88
CA SER A 314 -6.69 -27.74 -3.09
C SER A 314 -5.26 -27.96 -2.58
N THR A 315 -4.24 -27.43 -3.28
CA THR A 315 -2.81 -27.67 -2.98
C THR A 315 -1.92 -26.48 -3.39
N PHE A 316 -0.70 -26.45 -2.84
CA PHE A 316 0.31 -25.43 -3.17
C PHE A 316 0.93 -25.65 -4.57
N LYS A 317 0.20 -25.33 -5.64
CA LYS A 317 0.75 -25.29 -7.01
C LYS A 317 0.92 -23.83 -7.47
N SER A 318 2.11 -23.45 -7.95
CA SER A 318 2.34 -22.12 -8.53
C SER A 318 1.70 -22.06 -9.91
N TYR A 319 0.76 -21.14 -10.14
CA TYR A 319 0.08 -21.00 -11.43
C TYR A 319 0.59 -19.75 -12.15
N ASN A 320 1.70 -19.92 -12.87
CA ASN A 320 2.09 -18.91 -13.82
C ASN A 320 1.15 -18.98 -15.04
N LEU A 321 0.59 -17.86 -15.48
CA LEU A 321 -0.09 -17.76 -16.78
C LEU A 321 0.82 -18.16 -17.97
N PHE A 322 2.13 -18.38 -17.72
CA PHE A 322 3.11 -18.90 -18.67
C PHE A 322 3.53 -20.38 -18.44
N VAL A 323 2.83 -21.16 -17.60
CA VAL A 323 3.11 -22.61 -17.45
C VAL A 323 3.09 -23.30 -18.83
N PRO A 324 4.16 -24.01 -19.23
CA PRO A 324 4.23 -24.74 -20.49
C PRO A 324 3.04 -25.69 -20.67
N PHE A 325 2.59 -25.86 -21.92
CA PHE A 325 1.39 -26.63 -22.30
C PHE A 325 1.25 -28.04 -21.65
N PRO A 326 2.33 -28.82 -21.43
CA PRO A 326 2.21 -30.15 -20.83
C PRO A 326 1.84 -30.15 -19.34
N GLU A 327 2.32 -29.16 -18.57
CA GLU A 327 2.03 -29.03 -17.13
C GLU A 327 0.60 -28.51 -16.92
N ARG A 328 0.09 -27.64 -17.81
CA ARG A 328 -1.34 -27.28 -17.83
C ARG A 328 -2.23 -28.50 -18.02
N ALA A 329 -1.85 -29.44 -18.89
CA ALA A 329 -2.67 -30.62 -19.17
C ALA A 329 -2.87 -31.51 -17.93
N GLN A 330 -1.88 -31.61 -17.04
CA GLN A 330 -2.01 -32.34 -15.77
C GLN A 330 -2.84 -31.56 -14.73
N LEU A 331 -2.74 -30.24 -14.72
CA LEU A 331 -3.49 -29.37 -13.81
C LEU A 331 -4.97 -29.29 -14.18
N LEU A 332 -5.30 -29.40 -15.47
CA LEU A 332 -6.68 -29.45 -16.01
C LEU A 332 -7.47 -30.71 -15.61
N LEU A 333 -6.82 -31.72 -15.00
CA LEU A 333 -7.48 -32.94 -14.51
C LEU A 333 -8.21 -32.72 -13.17
N GLU A 334 -7.92 -31.63 -12.46
CA GLU A 334 -8.60 -31.23 -11.23
C GLU A 334 -9.63 -30.13 -11.55
N THR A 335 -10.93 -30.43 -11.40
CA THR A 335 -12.02 -29.51 -11.78
C THR A 335 -11.91 -28.14 -11.11
N ASP A 336 -11.61 -28.12 -9.80
CA ASP A 336 -11.53 -26.88 -9.02
C ASP A 336 -10.33 -26.01 -9.41
N VAL A 337 -9.20 -26.65 -9.71
CA VAL A 337 -8.00 -26.01 -10.25
C VAL A 337 -8.26 -25.37 -11.60
N LYS A 338 -8.98 -26.06 -12.49
CA LYS A 338 -9.34 -25.53 -13.80
C LYS A 338 -10.24 -24.30 -13.65
N GLN A 339 -11.27 -24.38 -12.81
CA GLN A 339 -12.15 -23.24 -12.52
C GLN A 339 -11.35 -22.04 -11.97
N ALA A 340 -10.41 -22.29 -11.06
CA ALA A 340 -9.52 -21.28 -10.53
C ALA A 340 -8.63 -20.64 -11.63
N ALA A 341 -8.06 -21.44 -12.53
CA ALA A 341 -7.23 -20.95 -13.63
C ALA A 341 -8.04 -20.13 -14.65
N ASP A 342 -9.26 -20.57 -14.99
CA ASP A 342 -10.17 -19.88 -15.90
C ASP A 342 -10.58 -18.52 -15.30
N LEU A 343 -10.89 -18.48 -14.00
CA LEU A 343 -11.21 -17.25 -13.27
C LEU A 343 -10.00 -16.30 -13.25
N ALA A 344 -8.80 -16.82 -12.95
CA ALA A 344 -7.58 -16.02 -12.97
C ALA A 344 -7.30 -15.40 -14.35
N ALA A 345 -7.48 -16.18 -15.42
CA ALA A 345 -7.30 -15.70 -16.79
C ALA A 345 -8.32 -14.61 -17.15
N GLN A 346 -9.60 -14.80 -16.80
CA GLN A 346 -10.67 -13.83 -17.03
C GLN A 346 -10.39 -12.49 -16.34
N HIS A 347 -9.82 -12.52 -15.14
CA HIS A 347 -9.58 -11.33 -14.32
C HIS A 347 -8.13 -10.81 -14.37
N ARG A 348 -7.30 -11.31 -15.31
CA ARG A 348 -5.90 -10.89 -15.48
C ARG A 348 -5.06 -11.05 -14.21
N ILE A 349 -5.29 -12.14 -13.49
CA ILE A 349 -4.60 -12.44 -12.24
C ILE A 349 -3.47 -13.41 -12.53
N LEU A 350 -2.27 -13.05 -12.09
CA LEU A 350 -1.16 -13.99 -11.95
C LEU A 350 -1.15 -14.51 -10.51
N ILE A 351 -1.14 -15.82 -10.33
CA ILE A 351 -1.03 -16.44 -9.02
C ILE A 351 0.42 -16.84 -8.85
N LEU A 352 1.11 -16.13 -7.97
CA LEU A 352 2.51 -16.40 -7.71
C LEU A 352 2.66 -17.66 -6.92
#